data_AF-A0A261U4C0-F1
#
_entry.id   AF-A0A261U4C0-F1
#
_cell.length_a   1.000
_cell.length_b   1.000
_cell.length_c   1.000
_cell.angle_alpha   90.00
_cell.angle_beta   90.00
_cell.angle_gamma   90.00
#
_symmetry.space_group_name_H-M   'P 1'
#
loop_
_entity.id
_entity.type
_entity.pdbx_description
1 polymer ?
#
loop_
_entity_poly.entity_id
_entity_poly.type
_entity_poly.pdbx_seq_one_letter_code
_entity_poly.pdbx_strand_id
1 'polypeptide(L)'
;MKFDDIRIGIVLGVFSVLVFAAARTFPVIPGQHFGASLFPTLISIGLFICSVLLVIQGWRARRAGAARKGWPAWLRDPMAVLRFLMVPISLVFYFMAADWLGFLLCSFLLLLVMQRLFGVRWMRALIVSVAVSLVIHVMFYSVLHVPLPWGLLEPLAW
;
A
#
# COMPACT_ATOMS: atom_id res chain seq x y z
N MET A 1 26.45 0.63 0.27
CA MET A 1 26.43 -0.04 1.58
C MET A 1 26.30 1.05 2.63
N LYS A 2 25.04 1.41 2.95
CA LYS A 2 24.13 0.82 3.98
C LYS A 2 24.21 1.51 5.37
N PHE A 3 24.75 2.73 5.45
CA PHE A 3 24.55 3.58 6.65
C PHE A 3 23.10 4.06 6.80
N ASP A 4 22.38 4.19 5.68
CA ASP A 4 20.97 4.56 5.67
C ASP A 4 20.07 3.44 6.18
N ASP A 5 20.43 2.17 6.00
CA ASP A 5 19.63 1.03 6.46
C ASP A 5 19.37 1.08 7.97
N ILE A 6 20.30 1.58 8.77
CA ILE A 6 20.07 1.77 10.22
C ILE A 6 19.05 2.89 10.46
N ARG A 7 19.18 4.04 9.79
CA ARG A 7 18.27 5.18 9.97
C ARG A 7 16.87 4.83 9.48
N ILE A 8 16.77 4.25 8.28
CA ILE A 8 15.54 3.72 7.69
C ILE A 8 14.95 2.65 8.62
N GLY A 9 15.77 1.71 9.11
CA GLY A 9 15.32 0.67 10.03
C GLY A 9 14.78 1.22 11.35
N ILE A 10 15.42 2.25 11.93
CA ILE A 10 14.92 2.94 13.14
C ILE A 10 13.60 3.65 12.85
N VAL A 11 13.52 4.43 11.77
CA VAL A 11 12.30 5.17 11.39
C VAL A 11 11.15 4.20 11.12
N LEU A 12 11.37 3.14 10.35
CA LEU A 12 10.38 2.09 10.11
C LEU A 12 10.02 1.36 11.40
N GLY A 13 10.97 1.14 12.30
CA GLY A 13 10.74 0.52 13.61
C GLY A 13 9.79 1.35 14.46
N VAL A 14 10.09 2.65 14.64
CA VAL A 14 9.21 3.58 15.36
C VAL A 14 7.83 3.63 14.69
N PHE A 15 7.77 3.76 13.37
CA PHE A 15 6.51 3.78 12.64
C PHE A 15 5.70 2.49 12.85
N SER A 16 6.34 1.32 12.80
CA SER A 16 5.68 0.03 13.03
C SER A 16 5.11 -0.08 14.44
N VAL A 17 5.82 0.41 15.47
CA VAL A 17 5.34 0.43 16.85
C VAL A 17 4.14 1.36 17.00
N LEU A 18 4.17 2.53 16.35
CA LEU A 18 3.04 3.47 16.34
C LEU A 18 1.81 2.85 15.67
N VAL A 19 1.97 2.19 14.52
CA VAL A 19 0.86 1.50 13.83
C VAL A 19 0.32 0.36 14.69
N PHE A 20 1.18 -0.43 15.34
CA PHE A 20 0.75 -1.48 16.25
C PHE A 20 -0.06 -0.92 17.41
N ALA A 21 0.42 0.16 18.05
CA ALA A 21 -0.30 0.81 19.15
C ALA A 21 -1.67 1.35 18.70
N ALA A 22 -1.73 2.02 17.53
CA ALA A 22 -2.97 2.52 16.95
C ALA A 22 -3.95 1.39 16.60
N ALA A 23 -3.46 0.24 16.12
CA ALA A 23 -4.30 -0.91 15.81
C ALA A 23 -5.05 -1.44 17.04
N ARG A 24 -4.49 -1.28 18.25
CA ARG A 24 -5.10 -1.73 19.51
C ARG A 24 -6.23 -0.82 19.99
N THR A 25 -6.37 0.39 19.46
CA THR A 25 -7.47 1.31 19.83
C THR A 25 -8.74 1.07 19.02
N PHE A 26 -8.72 0.13 18.06
CA PHE A 26 -9.89 -0.15 17.23
C PHE A 26 -10.98 -0.90 18.02
N PRO A 27 -12.26 -0.57 17.79
CA PRO A 27 -13.37 -1.19 18.51
C PRO A 27 -13.47 -2.67 18.17
N VAL A 28 -13.78 -3.48 19.19
CA VAL A 28 -14.03 -4.91 19.01
C VAL A 28 -15.52 -5.09 18.76
N ILE A 29 -15.88 -5.70 17.62
CA ILE A 29 -17.27 -5.99 17.27
C ILE A 29 -17.63 -7.38 17.84
N PRO A 30 -18.60 -7.48 18.77
CA PRO A 30 -19.02 -8.76 19.33
C PRO A 30 -19.51 -9.72 18.24
N GLY A 31 -19.06 -10.98 18.28
CA GLY A 31 -19.41 -12.00 17.28
C GLY A 31 -18.51 -12.06 16.04
N GLN A 32 -17.54 -11.15 15.89
CA GLN A 32 -16.57 -11.18 14.78
C GLN A 32 -15.18 -11.63 15.27
N HIS A 33 -14.77 -12.85 14.90
CA HIS A 33 -13.46 -13.39 15.28
C HIS A 33 -12.28 -12.61 14.66
N PHE A 34 -12.50 -12.02 13.47
CA PHE A 34 -11.51 -11.23 12.77
C PHE A 34 -11.93 -9.77 12.63
N GLY A 35 -11.46 -8.90 13.53
CA GLY A 35 -11.78 -7.47 13.55
C GLY A 35 -10.80 -6.58 12.77
N ALA A 36 -11.12 -5.29 12.70
CA ALA A 36 -10.37 -4.26 11.95
C ALA A 36 -8.88 -4.12 12.36
N SER A 37 -8.50 -4.59 13.55
CA SER A 37 -7.13 -4.48 14.08
C SER A 37 -6.17 -5.51 13.51
N LEU A 38 -6.64 -6.61 12.94
CA LEU A 38 -5.78 -7.73 12.54
C LEU A 38 -4.81 -7.40 11.42
N PHE A 39 -5.31 -6.83 10.32
CA PHE A 39 -4.47 -6.46 9.18
C PHE A 39 -3.38 -5.44 9.59
N PRO A 40 -3.72 -4.32 10.27
CA PRO A 40 -2.71 -3.39 10.78
C PRO A 40 -1.70 -4.06 11.72
N THR A 41 -2.17 -4.93 12.62
CA THR A 41 -1.30 -5.64 13.57
C THR A 41 -0.33 -6.55 12.82
N LEU A 42 -0.80 -7.37 11.89
CA LEU A 42 0.05 -8.29 11.12
C LEU A 42 1.10 -7.55 10.28
N ILE A 43 0.68 -6.49 9.58
CA ILE A 43 1.59 -5.65 8.78
C ILE A 43 2.62 -4.96 9.67
N SER A 44 2.22 -4.44 10.83
CA SER A 44 3.14 -3.78 11.76
C SER A 44 4.19 -4.74 12.33
N ILE A 45 3.82 -5.99 12.64
CA ILE A 45 4.76 -7.03 13.09
C ILE A 45 5.77 -7.35 11.97
N GLY A 46 5.30 -7.59 10.75
CA GLY A 46 6.17 -7.84 9.60
C GLY A 46 7.13 -6.67 9.33
N LEU A 47 6.62 -5.44 9.43
CA LEU A 47 7.41 -4.23 9.26
C LEU A 47 8.46 -4.06 10.36
N PHE A 48 8.12 -4.38 11.61
CA PHE A 48 9.05 -4.38 12.74
C PHE A 48 10.18 -5.39 12.54
N ILE A 49 9.88 -6.61 12.09
CA ILE A 49 10.89 -7.62 11.77
C ILE A 49 11.84 -7.11 10.68
N CYS A 50 11.31 -6.57 9.58
CA CYS A 50 12.10 -5.98 8.51
C CYS A 50 12.98 -4.81 9.00
N SER A 51 12.45 -3.98 9.88
CA SER A 51 13.17 -2.88 10.55
C SER A 51 14.38 -3.39 11.34
N VAL A 52 14.18 -4.41 12.19
CA VAL A 52 15.26 -5.03 12.97
C VAL A 52 16.32 -5.63 12.06
N LEU A 53 15.91 -6.36 11.02
CA LEU A 53 16.83 -6.93 10.04
C LEU A 53 17.65 -5.87 9.30
N LEU A 54 17.06 -4.73 8.95
CA LEU A 54 17.77 -3.60 8.35
C LEU A 54 18.81 -2.99 9.30
N VAL A 55 18.47 -2.81 10.57
CA VAL A 55 19.40 -2.32 11.59
C VAL A 55 20.57 -3.29 11.78
N ILE A 56 20.30 -4.60 11.88
CA ILE A 56 21.34 -5.63 12.01
C ILE A 56 22.26 -5.64 10.79
N GLN A 57 21.69 -5.60 9.57
CA GLN A 57 22.47 -5.53 8.34
C GLN A 57 23.34 -4.28 8.26
N GLY A 58 22.77 -3.12 8.62
CA GLY A 58 23.51 -1.86 8.67
C GLY A 58 24.66 -1.89 9.68
N TRP A 59 24.45 -2.52 10.84
CA TRP A 59 25.49 -2.64 11.87
C TRP A 59 26.61 -3.59 11.45
N ARG A 60 26.28 -4.75 10.85
CA ARG A 60 27.26 -5.69 10.28
C ARG A 60 28.09 -5.04 9.17
N ALA A 61 27.45 -4.26 8.28
CA ALA A 61 28.14 -3.55 7.21
C ALA A 61 29.11 -2.48 7.72
N ARG A 62 28.78 -1.78 8.82
CA ARG A 62 29.69 -0.82 9.47
C ARG A 62 30.92 -1.52 10.06
N ARG A 63 30.74 -2.66 10.73
CA ARG A 63 31.85 -3.45 11.29
C ARG A 63 32.80 -3.96 10.22
N ALA A 64 32.31 -4.26 9.02
CA ALA A 64 33.11 -4.69 7.88
C ALA A 64 33.85 -3.56 7.13
N GLY A 65 33.89 -2.33 7.68
CA GLY A 65 34.65 -1.22 7.10
C GLY A 65 34.06 -0.60 5.83
N ALA A 66 32.78 -0.84 5.52
CA ALA A 66 32.16 -0.32 4.30
C ALA A 66 32.09 1.21 4.29
N ALA A 67 32.50 1.83 3.17
CA ALA A 67 32.47 3.28 2.98
C ALA A 67 31.04 3.86 2.98
N ARG A 68 30.88 5.07 3.53
CA ARG A 68 29.61 5.80 3.60
C ARG A 68 29.21 6.31 2.21
N LYS A 69 28.23 5.68 1.56
CA LYS A 69 27.53 6.28 0.41
C LYS A 69 26.52 7.33 0.90
N GLY A 70 26.41 8.44 0.15
CA GLY A 70 25.37 9.46 0.34
C GLY A 70 23.98 8.96 -0.05
N TRP A 71 23.04 9.89 -0.23
CA TRP A 71 21.62 9.63 -0.53
C TRP A 71 21.41 8.49 -1.55
N PRO A 72 20.45 7.57 -1.33
CA PRO A 72 20.20 6.47 -2.24
C PRO A 72 19.89 6.98 -3.65
N ALA A 73 20.42 6.27 -4.66
CA ALA A 73 20.34 6.71 -6.06
C ALA A 73 18.90 6.92 -6.54
N TRP A 74 17.94 6.16 -6.02
CA TRP A 74 16.52 6.31 -6.36
C TRP A 74 15.91 7.64 -5.89
N LEU A 75 16.40 8.24 -4.79
CA LEU A 75 15.93 9.57 -4.34
C LEU A 75 16.36 10.69 -5.30
N ARG A 76 17.36 10.43 -6.15
CA ARG A 76 17.82 11.40 -7.16
C ARG A 76 17.01 11.34 -8.44
N ASP A 77 16.26 10.26 -8.66
CA ASP A 77 15.38 10.11 -9.81
C ASP A 77 13.97 10.58 -9.43
N PRO A 78 13.50 11.73 -9.94
CA PRO A 78 12.17 12.24 -9.61
C PRO A 78 11.06 11.26 -10.01
N MET A 79 11.27 10.43 -11.03
CA MET A 79 10.28 9.43 -11.44
C MET A 79 10.21 8.27 -10.45
N ALA A 80 11.34 7.85 -9.88
CA ALA A 80 11.36 6.84 -8.83
C ALA A 80 10.68 7.33 -7.54
N VAL A 81 10.90 8.60 -7.18
CA VAL A 81 10.20 9.23 -6.05
C VAL A 81 8.70 9.34 -6.32
N LEU A 82 8.30 9.75 -7.52
CA LEU A 82 6.89 9.80 -7.91
C LEU A 82 6.23 8.42 -7.85
N ARG A 83 6.89 7.37 -8.36
CA ARG A 83 6.41 5.97 -8.27
C ARG A 83 6.20 5.52 -6.82
N PHE A 84 7.14 5.87 -5.95
CA PHE A 84 7.02 5.56 -4.53
C PHE A 84 5.85 6.31 -3.88
N LEU A 85 5.75 7.62 -4.11
CA LEU A 85 4.71 8.46 -3.50
C LEU A 85 3.31 8.19 -4.07
N MET A 86 3.23 7.68 -5.29
CA MET A 86 1.96 7.31 -5.91
C MET A 86 1.23 6.17 -5.19
N VAL A 87 1.95 5.32 -4.44
CA VAL A 87 1.32 4.28 -3.62
C VAL A 87 0.45 4.90 -2.50
N PRO A 88 0.97 5.70 -1.55
CA PRO A 88 0.12 6.34 -0.55
C PRO A 88 -0.88 7.34 -1.15
N ILE A 89 -0.52 8.06 -2.23
CA ILE A 89 -1.45 8.98 -2.91
C ILE A 89 -2.67 8.21 -3.44
N SER A 90 -2.46 7.03 -4.02
CA SER A 90 -3.56 6.21 -4.54
C SER A 90 -4.51 5.74 -3.44
N LEU A 91 -3.99 5.43 -2.24
CA LEU A 91 -4.80 5.08 -1.09
C LEU A 91 -5.65 6.26 -0.61
N VAL A 92 -5.06 7.46 -0.50
CA VAL A 92 -5.78 8.68 -0.12
C VAL A 92 -6.84 9.03 -1.17
N PHE A 93 -6.49 8.97 -2.46
CA PHE A 93 -7.42 9.18 -3.55
C PHE A 93 -8.60 8.22 -3.48
N TYR A 94 -8.35 6.92 -3.31
CA TYR A 94 -9.42 5.93 -3.19
C TYR A 94 -10.32 6.25 -1.99
N PHE A 95 -9.75 6.51 -0.81
CA PHE A 95 -10.53 6.84 0.39
C PHE A 95 -11.44 8.06 0.19
N MET A 96 -10.96 9.11 -0.47
CA MET A 96 -11.74 10.33 -0.68
C MET A 96 -12.75 10.23 -1.82
N ALA A 97 -12.44 9.44 -2.85
CA ALA A 97 -13.15 9.47 -4.11
C ALA A 97 -14.05 8.24 -4.36
N ALA A 98 -13.84 7.13 -3.63
CA ALA A 98 -14.60 5.88 -3.83
C ALA A 98 -16.10 6.05 -3.59
N ASP A 99 -16.51 6.84 -2.59
CA ASP A 99 -17.93 7.05 -2.30
C ASP A 99 -18.62 7.83 -3.43
N TRP A 100 -17.91 8.78 -4.05
CA TRP A 100 -18.47 9.59 -5.13
C TRP A 100 -18.39 8.90 -6.50
N LEU A 101 -17.21 8.43 -6.93
CA LEU A 101 -17.03 7.80 -8.25
C LEU A 101 -17.52 6.35 -8.31
N GLY A 102 -17.61 5.67 -7.16
CA GLY A 102 -17.84 4.24 -7.09
C GLY A 102 -16.57 3.41 -7.27
N PHE A 103 -16.61 2.17 -6.78
CA PHE A 103 -15.50 1.23 -6.80
C PHE A 103 -14.99 0.94 -8.21
N LEU A 104 -15.87 0.68 -9.17
CA LEU A 104 -15.50 0.30 -10.54
C LEU A 104 -14.66 1.39 -11.21
N LEU A 105 -15.11 2.63 -11.15
CA LEU A 105 -14.42 3.75 -11.79
C LEU A 105 -13.15 4.13 -11.03
N CYS A 106 -13.19 4.18 -9.70
CA CYS A 106 -12.00 4.47 -8.89
C CYS A 106 -10.91 3.41 -9.08
N SER A 107 -11.25 2.12 -8.99
CA SER A 107 -10.28 1.04 -9.15
C SER A 107 -9.71 0.99 -10.57
N PHE A 108 -10.54 1.19 -11.60
CA PHE A 108 -10.08 1.29 -12.99
C PHE A 108 -9.04 2.41 -13.17
N LEU A 109 -9.36 3.64 -12.74
CA LEU A 109 -8.47 4.79 -12.86
C LEU A 109 -7.16 4.56 -12.09
N LEU A 110 -7.26 4.06 -10.86
CA LEU A 110 -6.11 3.79 -9.99
C LEU A 110 -5.18 2.75 -10.62
N LEU A 111 -5.73 1.62 -11.08
CA LEU A 111 -4.97 0.56 -11.75
C LEU A 111 -4.33 1.08 -13.04
N LEU A 112 -5.07 1.83 -13.86
CA LEU A 112 -4.56 2.37 -15.11
C LEU A 112 -3.38 3.32 -14.86
N VAL A 113 -3.54 4.29 -13.96
CA VAL A 113 -2.49 5.27 -13.64
C VAL A 113 -1.25 4.58 -13.06
N MET A 114 -1.42 3.68 -12.10
CA MET A 114 -0.31 2.91 -11.52
C MET A 114 0.42 2.12 -12.60
N GLN A 115 -0.29 1.31 -13.39
CA GLN A 115 0.33 0.48 -14.43
C GLN A 115 1.09 1.33 -15.46
N ARG A 116 0.54 2.49 -15.84
CA ARG A 116 1.22 3.43 -16.74
C ARG A 116 2.49 4.02 -16.11
N LEU A 117 2.43 4.37 -14.84
CA LEU A 117 3.58 4.90 -14.09
C LEU A 117 4.71 3.86 -13.95
N PHE A 118 4.36 2.58 -13.82
CA PHE A 118 5.30 1.46 -13.81
C PHE A 118 5.73 0.98 -15.21
N GLY A 119 5.29 1.65 -16.28
CA GLY A 119 5.78 1.41 -17.65
C GLY A 119 5.02 0.35 -18.46
N VAL A 120 3.84 -0.10 -18.01
CA VAL A 120 3.00 -1.02 -18.78
C VAL A 120 2.44 -0.33 -20.02
N ARG A 121 2.47 -1.00 -21.18
CA ARG A 121 1.93 -0.48 -22.45
C ARG A 121 0.44 -0.15 -22.33
N TRP A 122 -0.01 0.96 -22.95
CA TRP A 122 -1.40 1.46 -22.87
C TRP A 122 -2.47 0.39 -23.08
N MET A 123 -2.38 -0.40 -24.16
CA MET A 123 -3.38 -1.43 -24.45
C MET A 123 -3.47 -2.49 -23.36
N ARG A 124 -2.32 -2.95 -22.85
CA ARG A 124 -2.28 -3.92 -21.75
C ARG A 124 -2.80 -3.31 -20.46
N ALA A 125 -2.43 -2.06 -20.18
CA ALA A 125 -2.87 -1.37 -18.97
C ALA A 125 -4.40 -1.18 -18.97
N LEU A 126 -4.97 -0.80 -20.12
CA LEU A 126 -6.41 -0.65 -20.28
C LEU A 126 -7.15 -1.98 -20.10
N ILE A 127 -6.73 -3.03 -20.82
CA ILE A 127 -7.37 -4.35 -20.74
C ILE A 127 -7.30 -4.91 -19.32
N VAL A 128 -6.12 -4.87 -18.70
CA VAL A 128 -5.92 -5.44 -17.36
C VAL A 128 -6.67 -4.62 -16.30
N SER A 129 -6.64 -3.28 -16.36
CA SER A 129 -7.37 -2.46 -15.39
C SER A 129 -8.88 -2.72 -15.42
N VAL A 130 -9.50 -2.77 -16.62
CA VAL A 130 -10.93 -3.08 -16.76
C VAL A 130 -11.23 -4.51 -16.30
N ALA A 131 -10.45 -5.50 -16.75
CA ALA A 131 -10.69 -6.88 -16.41
C ALA A 131 -10.58 -7.12 -14.90
N VAL A 132 -9.52 -6.59 -14.26
CA VAL A 132 -9.28 -6.77 -12.83
C VAL A 132 -10.33 -6.01 -12.01
N SER A 133 -10.71 -4.79 -12.39
CA SER A 133 -11.77 -4.05 -11.66
C SER A 133 -13.10 -4.80 -11.69
N LEU A 134 -13.48 -5.37 -12.85
CA LEU A 134 -14.71 -6.16 -12.98
C LEU A 134 -14.64 -7.46 -12.19
N VAL A 135 -13.54 -8.21 -12.29
CA VAL A 135 -13.37 -9.47 -11.55
C VAL A 135 -13.45 -9.24 -10.05
N ILE A 136 -12.77 -8.21 -9.53
CA ILE A 136 -12.83 -7.90 -8.10
C ILE A 136 -14.25 -7.46 -7.71
N HIS A 137 -14.90 -6.64 -8.53
CA HIS A 137 -16.28 -6.24 -8.28
C HIS A 137 -17.23 -7.44 -8.18
N VAL A 138 -17.20 -8.37 -9.15
CA VAL A 138 -18.00 -9.61 -9.13
C VAL A 138 -17.68 -10.46 -7.90
N MET A 139 -16.40 -10.65 -7.58
CA MET A 139 -15.99 -11.45 -6.43
C MET A 139 -16.52 -10.87 -5.12
N PHE A 140 -16.43 -9.55 -4.93
CA PHE A 140 -16.87 -8.93 -3.68
C PHE A 140 -18.38 -8.76 -3.62
N TYR A 141 -18.99 -8.27 -4.69
CA TYR A 141 -20.40 -7.96 -4.72
C TYR A 141 -21.26 -9.22 -4.87
N SER A 142 -20.97 -10.07 -5.87
CA SER A 142 -21.81 -11.24 -6.20
C SER A 142 -21.45 -12.50 -5.42
N VAL A 143 -20.17 -12.72 -5.09
CA VAL A 143 -19.74 -13.96 -4.41
C VAL A 143 -19.64 -13.77 -2.90
N LEU A 144 -18.99 -12.69 -2.45
CA LEU A 144 -18.79 -12.42 -1.03
C LEU A 144 -19.91 -11.59 -0.39
N HIS A 145 -20.85 -11.07 -1.19
CA HIS A 145 -21.96 -10.23 -0.75
C HIS A 145 -21.53 -9.01 0.08
N VAL A 146 -20.34 -8.47 -0.20
CA VAL A 146 -19.83 -7.24 0.42
C VAL A 146 -20.28 -6.06 -0.44
N PRO A 147 -21.08 -5.12 0.10
CA PRO A 147 -21.55 -3.98 -0.66
C PRO A 147 -20.37 -3.08 -1.02
N LEU A 148 -20.14 -2.90 -2.32
CA LEU A 148 -19.17 -1.95 -2.85
C LEU A 148 -19.91 -0.66 -3.24
N PRO A 149 -19.31 0.53 -3.01
CA PRO A 149 -19.93 1.79 -3.40
C PRO A 149 -20.05 1.81 -4.92
N TRP A 150 -21.25 2.08 -5.42
CA TRP A 150 -21.50 2.28 -6.84
C TRP A 150 -21.29 3.73 -7.27
N GLY A 151 -21.46 4.68 -6.35
CA GLY A 151 -21.25 6.11 -6.59
C GLY A 151 -22.03 6.59 -7.82
N LEU A 152 -21.34 7.24 -8.76
CA LEU A 152 -21.93 7.69 -10.04
C LEU A 152 -22.61 6.57 -10.86
N LEU A 153 -22.25 5.30 -10.63
CA LEU A 153 -22.82 4.15 -11.32
C LEU A 153 -23.99 3.50 -10.56
N GLU A 154 -24.49 4.12 -9.49
CA GLU A 154 -25.69 3.67 -8.77
C GLU A 154 -26.89 3.36 -9.70
N PRO A 155 -27.18 4.13 -10.78
CA PRO A 155 -28.27 3.80 -11.69
C PRO A 155 -28.07 2.53 -12.53
N LEU A 156 -26.82 2.04 -12.64
CA LEU A 156 -26.46 0.83 -13.37
C LEU A 156 -26.17 -0.35 -12.43
N ALA A 157 -26.47 -0.25 -11.14
CA ALA A 157 -26.21 -1.31 -10.19
C ALA A 157 -26.91 -2.62 -10.59
N TRP A 158 -26.16 -3.72 -10.60
CA TRP A 158 -26.61 -5.08 -10.93
C TRP A 158 -26.13 -6.05 -9.87
#